data_AF-A0A7Y5LG00-F1
#
_entry.id   AF-A0A7Y5LG00-F1
#
_cell.length_a   1.000
_cell.length_b   1.000
_cell.length_c   1.000
_cell.angle_alpha   90.00
_cell.angle_beta   90.00
_cell.angle_gamma   90.00
#
_symmetry.space_group_name_H-M   'P 1'
#
loop_
_entity.id
_entity.type
_entity.pdbx_description
1 polymer ?
#
loop_
_entity_poly.entity_id
_entity_poly.type
_entity_poly.pdbx_seq_one_letter_code
_entity_poly.pdbx_strand_id
1 'polypeptide(L)'
;MATALLTDCSQTKMPGLERVRYFPRQLLSADDMVADQEYFRTKLRRHNRFLHGWGTVCGLEVAPAPAEGRPWQVQIASGYALGPYGDEIYVRDAVLLDLAECGPGAETDPCAPGFILRGNVSRTGATLYVALRYEECLSRPVRVLPGGCGCEDISCETSRIRDSFVLECLTELPPSHTMPPGPSLCDLLRGRALAQCPPCPTDPWVVLAQVRLPADSSTTISADQIDNFIRRQVFSTAAIQDQVIRCCCGPQERRPARVTSINPPPNSRFTSGAAVPAAVVITFSKNLQAQTVNTDTVQVLRFLPNQPAVFVSGQVTYDDGNRVARFTPAAPFTQNGIYQVNVAGSGPNPIEDADNLALDGNDDGLPGGNFVSQFTIEAPSTTPTPTPTPTPGRPLRVRVATAGDIPNVTSNNEPGSLARLALVFSGGIPGQEVEANLMVFLNVNVATSAGPAVLLNRVTGEGMNAQIGQNNYAFPNAKFTMPATGGDQSFEINRMAVIIPRGTPNVPQEVTAFVSVTSATPITVENPQVTVAFVS
;
A
#
# COMPACT_ATOMS: atom_id res chain seq x y z
N MET A 1 -35.65 -45.93 -11.89
CA MET A 1 -34.32 -45.31 -11.73
C MET A 1 -34.53 -43.90 -11.22
N ALA A 2 -34.47 -43.71 -9.91
CA ALA A 2 -34.56 -42.40 -9.31
C ALA A 2 -33.22 -41.70 -9.55
N THR A 3 -33.25 -40.57 -10.24
CA THR A 3 -32.17 -39.59 -10.28
C THR A 3 -31.84 -39.23 -8.83
N ALA A 4 -30.73 -39.77 -8.32
CA ALA A 4 -30.23 -39.45 -6.99
C ALA A 4 -29.77 -37.98 -7.02
N LEU A 5 -30.68 -37.07 -6.66
CA LEU A 5 -30.35 -35.68 -6.39
C LEU A 5 -29.44 -35.68 -5.16
N LEU A 6 -28.12 -35.73 -5.41
CA LEU A 6 -27.05 -35.55 -4.42
C LEU A 6 -27.13 -34.12 -3.89
N THR A 7 -28.10 -33.86 -3.01
CA THR A 7 -28.33 -32.55 -2.41
C THR A 7 -28.15 -32.67 -0.90
N ASP A 8 -26.92 -32.79 -0.37
CA ASP A 8 -26.71 -32.39 1.02
C ASP A 8 -26.48 -30.89 1.09
N CYS A 9 -27.59 -30.20 0.92
CA CYS A 9 -27.69 -28.77 1.09
C CYS A 9 -28.56 -28.49 2.31
N SER A 10 -28.21 -29.03 3.48
CA SER A 10 -28.80 -28.72 4.81
C SER A 10 -30.28 -28.26 4.75
N GLN A 11 -31.10 -28.94 3.96
CA GLN A 11 -32.52 -28.64 3.92
C GLN A 11 -33.05 -29.31 5.17
N THR A 12 -33.74 -28.55 6.01
CA THR A 12 -34.37 -29.02 7.26
C THR A 12 -35.36 -30.17 7.06
N LYS A 13 -35.56 -30.63 5.82
CA LYS A 13 -36.37 -31.80 5.43
C LYS A 13 -35.59 -33.11 5.30
N MET A 14 -34.27 -33.13 5.29
CA MET A 14 -33.52 -34.40 5.23
C MET A 14 -33.22 -34.93 6.64
N PRO A 15 -33.49 -36.23 6.91
CA PRO A 15 -33.07 -36.84 8.17
C PRO A 15 -31.55 -36.69 8.34
N GLY A 16 -31.09 -36.60 9.60
CA GLY A 16 -29.66 -36.53 9.88
C GLY A 16 -28.93 -37.73 9.30
N LEU A 17 -27.65 -37.58 8.96
CA LEU A 17 -26.88 -38.70 8.41
C LEU A 17 -26.81 -39.88 9.39
N GLU A 18 -27.19 -41.04 8.90
CA GLU A 18 -27.13 -42.32 9.62
C GLU A 18 -26.02 -43.18 9.06
N ARG A 19 -25.43 -44.02 9.91
CA ARG A 19 -24.42 -45.02 9.53
C ARG A 19 -24.87 -46.38 10.01
N VAL A 20 -24.57 -47.42 9.23
CA VAL A 20 -24.90 -48.80 9.60
C VAL A 20 -24.21 -49.17 10.93
N ARG A 21 -25.01 -49.65 11.88
CA ARG A 21 -24.51 -50.20 13.15
C ARG A 21 -24.39 -51.71 13.04
N TYR A 22 -23.18 -52.19 12.76
CA TYR A 22 -22.92 -53.62 12.61
C TYR A 22 -23.14 -54.41 13.92
N PHE A 23 -23.79 -55.57 13.81
CA PHE A 23 -23.94 -56.54 14.90
C PHE A 23 -23.83 -58.00 14.41
N PRO A 24 -23.49 -58.96 15.29
CA PRO A 24 -23.33 -60.36 14.87
C PRO A 24 -24.59 -60.93 14.22
N ARG A 25 -24.40 -61.63 13.09
CA ARG A 25 -25.46 -62.27 12.29
C ARG A 25 -26.46 -61.30 11.65
N GLN A 26 -26.12 -60.02 11.56
CA GLN A 26 -26.86 -59.09 10.73
C GLN A 26 -26.80 -59.53 9.26
N LEU A 27 -27.96 -59.58 8.60
CA LEU A 27 -28.03 -59.70 7.15
C LEU A 27 -27.73 -58.33 6.55
N LEU A 28 -26.70 -58.24 5.71
CA LEU A 28 -26.35 -57.01 5.01
C LEU A 28 -26.91 -57.04 3.59
N SER A 29 -27.59 -55.97 3.19
CA SER A 29 -28.08 -55.75 1.83
C SER A 29 -27.18 -54.77 1.07
N ALA A 30 -27.49 -54.56 -0.21
CA ALA A 30 -26.88 -53.49 -0.99
C ALA A 30 -27.17 -52.10 -0.37
N ASP A 31 -28.38 -51.90 0.18
CA ASP A 31 -28.79 -50.64 0.80
C ASP A 31 -27.93 -50.32 2.03
N ASP A 32 -27.59 -51.31 2.85
CA ASP A 32 -26.67 -51.11 4.00
C ASP A 32 -25.27 -50.68 3.52
N MET A 33 -24.76 -51.31 2.45
CA MET A 33 -23.45 -50.99 1.90
C MET A 33 -23.43 -49.62 1.21
N VAL A 34 -24.55 -49.20 0.61
CA VAL A 34 -24.72 -47.85 0.04
C VAL A 34 -24.79 -46.82 1.16
N ALA A 35 -25.57 -47.08 2.21
CA ALA A 35 -25.69 -46.17 3.36
C ALA A 35 -24.34 -45.92 4.04
N ASP A 36 -23.50 -46.94 4.22
CA ASP A 36 -22.16 -46.76 4.81
C ASP A 36 -21.24 -45.91 3.91
N GLN A 37 -21.34 -46.05 2.58
CA GLN A 37 -20.59 -45.21 1.63
C GLN A 37 -21.09 -43.75 1.62
N GLU A 38 -22.41 -43.54 1.53
CA GLU A 38 -23.03 -42.22 1.50
C GLU A 38 -22.77 -41.43 2.79
N TYR A 39 -22.73 -42.09 3.94
CA TYR A 39 -22.41 -41.45 5.22
C TYR A 39 -21.06 -40.73 5.16
N PHE A 40 -20.00 -41.43 4.74
CA PHE A 40 -18.66 -40.84 4.67
C PHE A 40 -18.53 -39.83 3.54
N ARG A 41 -19.07 -40.11 2.35
CA ARG A 41 -19.06 -39.18 1.21
C ARG A 41 -19.72 -37.86 1.58
N THR A 42 -20.87 -37.91 2.22
CA THR A 42 -21.62 -36.72 2.62
C THR A 42 -20.93 -35.98 3.78
N LYS A 43 -20.25 -36.69 4.69
CA LYS A 43 -19.42 -36.05 5.72
C LYS A 43 -18.22 -35.30 5.12
N LEU A 44 -17.58 -35.85 4.08
CA LEU A 44 -16.49 -35.21 3.34
C LEU A 44 -16.99 -33.97 2.57
N ARG A 45 -18.14 -34.06 1.89
CA ARG A 45 -18.77 -32.90 1.26
C ARG A 45 -19.02 -31.76 2.23
N ARG A 46 -19.55 -32.08 3.42
CA ARG A 46 -19.74 -31.09 4.50
C ARG A 46 -18.41 -30.50 4.99
N HIS A 47 -17.36 -31.32 5.14
CA HIS A 47 -16.03 -30.81 5.48
C HIS A 47 -15.54 -29.79 4.44
N ASN A 48 -15.61 -30.13 3.15
CA ASN A 48 -15.20 -29.26 2.07
C ASN A 48 -15.98 -27.95 2.07
N ARG A 49 -17.31 -28.03 2.07
CA ARG A 49 -18.17 -26.85 1.98
C ARG A 49 -18.03 -25.90 3.17
N PHE A 50 -17.96 -26.41 4.40
CA PHE A 50 -17.96 -25.57 5.60
C PHE A 50 -16.59 -24.98 5.94
N LEU A 51 -15.50 -25.68 5.58
CA LEU A 51 -14.14 -25.22 5.92
C LEU A 51 -13.42 -24.56 4.76
N HIS A 52 -13.59 -25.09 3.55
CA HIS A 52 -12.84 -24.65 2.35
C HIS A 52 -13.73 -23.88 1.37
N GLY A 53 -15.04 -24.09 1.43
CA GLY A 53 -15.98 -23.56 0.44
C GLY A 53 -15.96 -24.42 -0.83
N TRP A 54 -16.03 -23.76 -1.99
CA TRP A 54 -16.06 -24.41 -3.30
C TRP A 54 -15.46 -23.49 -4.36
N GLY A 55 -15.08 -24.06 -5.51
CA GLY A 55 -14.43 -23.38 -6.62
C GLY A 55 -13.24 -24.16 -7.19
N THR A 56 -12.47 -23.52 -8.05
CA THR A 56 -11.23 -24.08 -8.61
C THR A 56 -10.12 -24.03 -7.56
N VAL A 57 -9.43 -25.15 -7.33
CA VAL A 57 -8.30 -25.24 -6.40
C VAL A 57 -6.98 -25.07 -7.15
N CYS A 58 -6.80 -25.79 -8.26
CA CYS A 58 -5.62 -25.68 -9.11
C CYS A 58 -5.90 -26.19 -10.53
N GLY A 59 -5.07 -25.77 -11.49
CA GLY A 59 -5.17 -26.18 -12.89
C GLY A 59 -6.46 -25.68 -13.55
N LEU A 60 -7.11 -26.55 -14.34
CA LEU A 60 -8.38 -26.28 -15.02
C LEU A 60 -8.34 -25.00 -15.88
N GLU A 61 -7.18 -24.69 -16.43
CA GLU A 61 -7.00 -23.58 -17.35
C GLU A 61 -7.69 -23.92 -18.67
N VAL A 62 -8.49 -22.98 -19.17
CA VAL A 62 -9.08 -23.04 -20.50
C VAL A 62 -8.16 -22.29 -21.45
N ALA A 63 -7.61 -23.01 -22.43
CA ALA A 63 -6.70 -22.47 -23.44
C ALA A 63 -7.26 -22.70 -24.84
N PRO A 64 -6.98 -21.81 -25.82
CA PRO A 64 -7.37 -22.05 -27.20
C PRO A 64 -6.62 -23.27 -27.76
N ALA A 65 -7.35 -24.17 -28.42
CA ALA A 65 -6.78 -25.35 -29.07
C ALA A 65 -7.49 -25.61 -30.42
N PRO A 66 -7.51 -24.64 -31.35
CA PRO A 66 -8.21 -24.78 -32.62
C PRO A 66 -7.65 -25.94 -33.43
N ALA A 67 -8.55 -26.71 -34.05
CA ALA A 67 -8.20 -27.80 -34.97
C ALA A 67 -8.87 -27.57 -36.33
N GLU A 68 -8.44 -28.33 -37.35
CA GLU A 68 -9.05 -28.28 -38.68
C GLU A 68 -10.54 -28.59 -38.58
N GLY A 69 -11.38 -27.68 -39.10
CA GLY A 69 -12.85 -27.77 -39.00
C GLY A 69 -13.45 -27.43 -37.64
N ARG A 70 -12.63 -27.07 -36.63
CA ARG A 70 -13.07 -26.69 -35.27
C ARG A 70 -12.35 -25.42 -34.79
N PRO A 71 -12.71 -24.25 -35.33
CA PRO A 71 -12.03 -22.98 -35.02
C PRO A 71 -12.25 -22.53 -33.57
N TRP A 72 -13.32 -22.98 -32.91
CA TRP A 72 -13.65 -22.62 -31.53
C TRP A 72 -13.34 -23.74 -30.52
N GLN A 73 -12.48 -24.68 -30.89
CA GLN A 73 -12.04 -25.71 -29.96
C GLN A 73 -11.12 -25.12 -28.89
N VAL A 74 -11.41 -25.46 -27.65
CA VAL A 74 -10.60 -25.15 -26.48
C VAL A 74 -10.13 -26.43 -25.81
N GLN A 75 -9.04 -26.32 -25.06
CA GLN A 75 -8.53 -27.35 -24.18
C GLN A 75 -8.70 -26.89 -22.73
N ILE A 76 -9.29 -27.76 -21.91
CA ILE A 76 -9.35 -27.60 -20.47
C ILE A 76 -8.25 -28.46 -19.88
N ALA A 77 -7.26 -27.85 -19.22
CA ALA A 77 -6.14 -28.56 -18.63
C ALA A 77 -6.54 -29.43 -17.43
N SER A 78 -5.70 -30.39 -17.08
CA SER A 78 -5.86 -31.17 -15.85
C SER A 78 -5.90 -30.26 -14.62
N GLY A 79 -6.62 -30.67 -13.58
CA GLY A 79 -6.72 -29.88 -12.35
C GLY A 79 -7.72 -30.42 -11.36
N TYR A 80 -7.99 -29.60 -10.34
CA TYR A 80 -8.81 -29.96 -9.20
C TYR A 80 -9.76 -28.83 -8.82
N ALA A 81 -11.02 -29.17 -8.58
CA ALA A 81 -12.05 -28.26 -8.11
C ALA A 81 -12.89 -28.91 -7.01
N LEU A 82 -13.50 -28.04 -6.20
CA LEU A 82 -14.55 -28.39 -5.28
C LEU A 82 -15.89 -27.88 -5.84
N GLY A 83 -16.85 -28.78 -6.03
CA GLY A 83 -18.19 -28.44 -6.48
C GLY A 83 -18.98 -27.65 -5.42
N PRO A 84 -20.03 -26.90 -5.80
CA PRO A 84 -20.83 -26.11 -4.86
C PRO A 84 -21.43 -26.92 -3.69
N TYR A 85 -21.68 -28.22 -3.91
CA TYR A 85 -22.20 -29.13 -2.89
C TYR A 85 -21.12 -29.87 -2.10
N GLY A 86 -19.85 -29.52 -2.29
CA GLY A 86 -18.70 -30.10 -1.59
C GLY A 86 -18.06 -31.30 -2.29
N ASP A 87 -18.51 -31.62 -3.51
CA ASP A 87 -17.95 -32.68 -4.35
C ASP A 87 -16.51 -32.41 -4.75
N GLU A 88 -15.70 -33.46 -4.79
CA GLU A 88 -14.34 -33.39 -5.28
C GLU A 88 -14.33 -33.69 -6.78
N ILE A 89 -13.79 -32.78 -7.58
CA ILE A 89 -13.76 -32.90 -9.03
C ILE A 89 -12.31 -32.90 -9.48
N TYR A 90 -11.84 -34.08 -9.89
CA TYR A 90 -10.49 -34.28 -10.39
C TYR A 90 -10.50 -34.51 -11.90
N VAL A 91 -9.95 -33.54 -12.64
CA VAL A 91 -9.74 -33.65 -14.08
C VAL A 91 -8.33 -34.16 -14.31
N ARG A 92 -8.22 -35.46 -14.59
CA ARG A 92 -6.92 -36.13 -14.75
C ARG A 92 -6.20 -35.73 -16.03
N ASP A 93 -6.90 -35.79 -17.16
CA ASP A 93 -6.35 -35.55 -18.49
C ASP A 93 -7.01 -34.32 -19.10
N ALA A 94 -6.29 -33.61 -19.97
CA ALA A 94 -6.83 -32.45 -20.64
C ALA A 94 -8.01 -32.83 -21.56
N VAL A 95 -9.08 -32.04 -21.51
CA VAL A 95 -10.32 -32.28 -22.26
C VAL A 95 -10.43 -31.28 -23.39
N LEU A 96 -10.67 -31.76 -24.61
CA LEU A 96 -11.00 -30.91 -25.76
C LEU A 96 -12.50 -30.69 -25.80
N LEU A 97 -12.92 -29.45 -25.94
CA LEU A 97 -14.32 -29.05 -26.02
C LEU A 97 -14.50 -28.10 -27.20
N ASP A 98 -15.46 -28.39 -28.07
CA ASP A 98 -15.82 -27.48 -29.16
C ASP A 98 -16.94 -26.55 -28.70
N LEU A 99 -16.61 -25.26 -28.58
CA LEU A 99 -17.58 -24.26 -28.10
C LEU A 99 -18.70 -24.00 -29.11
N ALA A 100 -18.54 -24.41 -30.39
CA ALA A 100 -19.61 -24.32 -31.39
C ALA A 100 -20.83 -25.16 -31.03
N GLU A 101 -20.64 -26.29 -30.34
CA GLU A 101 -21.69 -27.26 -29.98
C GLU A 101 -22.03 -27.24 -28.47
N CYS A 102 -21.37 -26.38 -27.69
CA CYS A 102 -21.45 -26.32 -26.24
C CYS A 102 -22.52 -25.36 -25.69
N GLY A 103 -23.56 -25.00 -26.45
CA GLY A 103 -24.60 -24.09 -25.96
C GLY A 103 -25.34 -24.60 -24.71
N PRO A 104 -26.17 -23.78 -24.05
CA PRO A 104 -26.90 -24.18 -22.84
C PRO A 104 -27.69 -25.48 -23.03
N GLY A 105 -27.60 -26.37 -22.04
CA GLY A 105 -28.17 -27.73 -22.06
C GLY A 105 -27.36 -28.76 -22.87
N ALA A 106 -26.25 -28.37 -23.50
CA ALA A 106 -25.35 -29.30 -24.17
C ALA A 106 -24.31 -29.86 -23.19
N GLU A 107 -24.73 -30.82 -22.36
CA GLU A 107 -23.84 -31.50 -21.42
C GLU A 107 -22.98 -32.56 -22.12
N THR A 108 -21.73 -32.70 -21.65
CA THR A 108 -20.86 -33.82 -22.04
C THR A 108 -21.24 -35.13 -21.37
N ASP A 109 -20.82 -36.25 -21.95
CA ASP A 109 -20.97 -37.57 -21.34
C ASP A 109 -20.06 -37.70 -20.10
N PRO A 110 -20.57 -38.00 -18.88
CA PRO A 110 -19.72 -38.21 -17.72
C PRO A 110 -18.77 -39.41 -17.89
N CYS A 111 -19.10 -40.38 -18.73
CA CYS A 111 -18.20 -41.49 -19.03
C CYS A 111 -17.15 -41.16 -20.10
N ALA A 112 -17.38 -40.11 -20.89
CA ALA A 112 -16.46 -39.57 -21.89
C ALA A 112 -16.50 -38.02 -21.91
N PRO A 113 -15.87 -37.33 -20.94
CA PRO A 113 -16.07 -35.89 -20.72
C PRO A 113 -15.70 -34.95 -21.88
N GLY A 114 -15.00 -35.43 -22.92
CA GLY A 114 -14.74 -34.67 -24.15
C GLY A 114 -15.77 -34.85 -25.26
N PHE A 115 -16.85 -35.60 -25.00
CA PHE A 115 -17.90 -35.89 -25.97
C PHE A 115 -19.21 -35.24 -25.54
N ILE A 116 -19.76 -34.38 -26.39
CA ILE A 116 -21.06 -33.73 -26.16
C ILE A 116 -22.17 -34.70 -26.57
N LEU A 117 -23.07 -35.05 -25.64
CA LEU A 117 -24.15 -36.01 -25.91
C LEU A 117 -25.20 -35.47 -26.88
N ARG A 118 -25.58 -34.20 -26.68
CA ARG A 118 -26.51 -33.45 -27.52
C ARG A 118 -26.01 -32.03 -27.66
N GLY A 119 -25.39 -31.73 -28.80
CA GLY A 119 -24.89 -30.39 -29.09
C GLY A 119 -26.00 -29.35 -29.16
N ASN A 120 -25.71 -28.14 -28.70
CA ASN A 120 -26.54 -26.96 -28.89
C ASN A 120 -25.67 -25.86 -29.50
N VAL A 121 -26.14 -25.24 -30.58
CA VAL A 121 -25.31 -24.34 -31.38
C VAL A 121 -25.08 -23.02 -30.66
N SER A 122 -23.82 -22.66 -30.47
CA SER A 122 -23.43 -21.37 -29.91
C SER A 122 -23.51 -20.24 -30.95
N ARG A 123 -23.94 -19.06 -30.52
CA ARG A 123 -24.04 -17.88 -31.38
C ARG A 123 -22.69 -17.19 -31.53
N THR A 124 -22.33 -16.79 -32.75
CA THR A 124 -21.18 -15.91 -33.03
C THR A 124 -21.26 -14.63 -32.19
N GLY A 125 -20.13 -14.17 -31.66
CA GLY A 125 -20.06 -12.96 -30.84
C GLY A 125 -20.64 -13.09 -29.42
N ALA A 126 -21.17 -14.26 -29.04
CA ALA A 126 -21.74 -14.47 -27.71
C ALA A 126 -20.65 -14.63 -26.64
N THR A 127 -20.98 -14.22 -25.41
CA THR A 127 -20.19 -14.54 -24.22
C THR A 127 -20.74 -15.84 -23.62
N LEU A 128 -19.85 -16.79 -23.38
CA LEU A 128 -20.12 -18.08 -22.76
C LEU A 128 -19.30 -18.25 -21.49
N TYR A 129 -19.80 -19.04 -20.55
CA TYR A 129 -19.08 -19.43 -19.35
C TYR A 129 -18.90 -20.94 -19.38
N VAL A 130 -17.65 -21.39 -19.55
CA VAL A 130 -17.32 -22.81 -19.53
C VAL A 130 -17.38 -23.26 -18.08
N ALA A 131 -18.28 -24.18 -17.77
CA ALA A 131 -18.49 -24.66 -16.41
C ALA A 131 -18.42 -26.19 -16.34
N LEU A 132 -18.05 -26.69 -15.17
CA LEU A 132 -18.06 -28.12 -14.87
C LEU A 132 -18.88 -28.40 -13.60
N ARG A 133 -19.47 -29.58 -13.51
CA ARG A 133 -20.09 -30.10 -12.28
C ARG A 133 -19.74 -31.57 -12.09
N TYR A 134 -19.73 -32.02 -10.84
CA TYR A 134 -19.52 -33.43 -10.52
C TYR A 134 -20.68 -34.27 -11.09
N GLU A 135 -20.34 -35.43 -11.63
CA GLU A 135 -21.30 -36.43 -12.09
C GLU A 135 -20.67 -37.83 -12.04
N GLU A 136 -21.46 -38.85 -11.77
CA GLU A 136 -20.95 -40.22 -11.70
C GLU A 136 -20.99 -40.91 -13.06
N CYS A 137 -19.91 -41.60 -13.41
CA CYS A 137 -19.92 -42.53 -14.53
C CYS A 137 -20.15 -43.96 -14.03
N LEU A 138 -21.29 -44.54 -14.40
CA LEU A 138 -21.56 -45.97 -14.25
C LEU A 138 -20.70 -46.75 -15.25
N SER A 139 -19.73 -47.50 -14.74
CA SER A 139 -18.66 -48.10 -15.52
C SER A 139 -18.55 -49.61 -15.31
N ARG A 140 -17.83 -50.26 -16.22
CA ARG A 140 -17.58 -51.72 -16.23
C ARG A 140 -18.88 -52.54 -16.18
N PRO A 141 -19.65 -52.57 -17.29
CA PRO A 141 -20.83 -53.40 -17.40
C PRO A 141 -20.45 -54.88 -17.23
N VAL A 142 -21.22 -55.59 -16.42
CA VAL A 142 -21.11 -57.01 -16.14
C VAL A 142 -22.45 -57.67 -16.40
N ARG A 143 -22.41 -58.92 -16.85
CA ARG A 143 -23.62 -59.73 -17.00
C ARG A 143 -24.13 -60.09 -15.61
N VAL A 144 -25.40 -59.82 -15.36
CA VAL A 144 -26.06 -60.31 -14.15
C VAL A 144 -26.71 -61.66 -14.44
N LEU A 145 -26.77 -62.51 -13.42
CA LEU A 145 -27.60 -63.70 -13.50
C LEU A 145 -29.06 -63.25 -13.48
N PRO A 146 -29.90 -63.69 -14.44
CA PRO A 146 -31.34 -63.42 -14.41
C PRO A 146 -31.91 -63.88 -13.07
N GLY A 147 -32.73 -63.04 -12.43
CA GLY A 147 -33.32 -63.35 -11.13
C GLY A 147 -34.35 -64.49 -11.15
N GLY A 148 -34.67 -65.05 -12.33
CA GLY A 148 -35.69 -66.07 -12.53
C GLY A 148 -35.20 -67.35 -13.22
N CYS A 149 -35.98 -68.42 -13.08
CA CYS A 149 -35.80 -69.68 -13.79
C CYS A 149 -36.19 -69.56 -15.27
N GLY A 150 -35.33 -68.95 -16.09
CA GLY A 150 -35.32 -69.08 -17.55
C GLY A 150 -36.22 -68.12 -18.34
N CYS A 151 -35.68 -67.68 -19.48
CA CYS A 151 -36.29 -66.91 -20.58
C CYS A 151 -36.39 -65.37 -20.44
N GLU A 152 -35.70 -64.75 -19.50
CA GLU A 152 -35.48 -63.29 -19.52
C GLU A 152 -34.20 -62.94 -20.27
N ASP A 153 -34.22 -61.87 -21.08
CA ASP A 153 -33.03 -61.36 -21.77
C ASP A 153 -31.93 -61.04 -20.76
N ILE A 154 -30.69 -61.43 -21.09
CA ILE A 154 -29.52 -61.21 -20.22
C ILE A 154 -29.31 -59.70 -20.07
N SER A 155 -29.70 -59.14 -18.92
CA SER A 155 -29.42 -57.75 -18.58
C SER A 155 -27.94 -57.58 -18.20
N CYS A 156 -27.40 -56.41 -18.55
CA CYS A 156 -26.09 -55.98 -18.09
C CYS A 156 -26.29 -54.89 -17.04
N GLU A 157 -25.62 -55.03 -15.91
CA GLU A 157 -25.56 -54.01 -14.87
C GLU A 157 -24.14 -53.49 -14.75
N THR A 158 -23.97 -52.27 -14.23
CA THR A 158 -22.64 -51.70 -14.05
C THR A 158 -22.05 -52.11 -12.70
N SER A 159 -20.80 -52.58 -12.71
CA SER A 159 -20.16 -53.09 -11.49
C SER A 159 -19.40 -52.03 -10.71
N ARG A 160 -19.13 -50.86 -11.29
CA ARG A 160 -18.31 -49.81 -10.66
C ARG A 160 -18.87 -48.42 -10.95
N ILE A 161 -18.86 -47.57 -9.94
CA ILE A 161 -19.08 -46.13 -10.08
C ILE A 161 -17.69 -45.48 -10.15
N ARG A 162 -17.47 -44.61 -11.14
CA ARG A 162 -16.26 -43.81 -11.28
C ARG A 162 -16.61 -42.34 -11.13
N ASP A 163 -15.90 -41.65 -10.23
CA ASP A 163 -15.98 -40.20 -10.08
C ASP A 163 -15.65 -39.53 -11.41
N SER A 164 -16.51 -38.60 -11.82
CA SER A 164 -16.37 -37.90 -13.09
C SER A 164 -17.03 -36.51 -13.02
N PHE A 165 -17.18 -35.89 -14.18
CA PHE A 165 -17.76 -34.57 -14.33
C PHE A 165 -18.42 -34.44 -15.70
N VAL A 166 -19.31 -33.46 -15.79
CA VAL A 166 -19.85 -32.98 -17.07
C VAL A 166 -19.48 -31.51 -17.27
N LEU A 167 -19.30 -31.15 -18.53
CA LEU A 167 -19.04 -29.79 -18.98
C LEU A 167 -20.29 -29.25 -19.67
N GLU A 168 -20.54 -27.95 -19.49
CA GLU A 168 -21.57 -27.18 -20.20
C GLU A 168 -21.08 -25.74 -20.40
N CYS A 169 -21.50 -25.06 -21.47
CA CYS A 169 -21.28 -23.63 -21.62
C CYS A 169 -22.56 -22.84 -21.34
N LEU A 170 -22.53 -22.08 -20.26
CA LEU A 170 -23.63 -21.26 -19.79
C LEU A 170 -23.63 -19.90 -20.50
N THR A 171 -24.78 -19.26 -20.66
CA THR A 171 -24.89 -17.92 -21.25
C THR A 171 -24.75 -16.78 -20.24
N GLU A 172 -24.90 -17.08 -18.96
CA GLU A 172 -24.82 -16.11 -17.87
C GLU A 172 -23.99 -16.69 -16.72
N LEU A 173 -23.31 -15.81 -15.99
CA LEU A 173 -22.58 -16.20 -14.79
C LEU A 173 -23.60 -16.56 -13.70
N PRO A 174 -23.58 -17.79 -13.14
CA PRO A 174 -24.55 -18.14 -12.11
C PRO A 174 -24.41 -17.21 -10.88
N PRO A 175 -25.54 -16.85 -10.23
CA PRO A 175 -25.51 -15.94 -9.08
C PRO A 175 -24.62 -16.44 -7.93
N SER A 176 -24.42 -17.75 -7.78
CA SER A 176 -23.59 -18.34 -6.73
C SER A 176 -22.09 -17.99 -6.83
N HIS A 177 -21.61 -17.57 -8.02
CA HIS A 177 -20.24 -17.11 -8.25
C HIS A 177 -20.01 -15.67 -7.80
N THR A 178 -21.08 -14.93 -7.51
CA THR A 178 -20.97 -13.64 -6.83
C THR A 178 -20.85 -13.85 -5.32
N MET A 179 -19.83 -13.26 -4.70
CA MET A 179 -19.61 -13.44 -3.26
C MET A 179 -20.64 -12.61 -2.48
N PRO A 180 -21.52 -13.24 -1.67
CA PRO A 180 -22.47 -12.48 -0.87
C PRO A 180 -21.72 -11.67 0.20
N PRO A 181 -22.19 -10.46 0.54
CA PRO A 181 -21.61 -9.67 1.61
C PRO A 181 -21.75 -10.42 2.95
N GLY A 182 -20.66 -10.55 3.69
CA GLY A 182 -20.59 -11.19 4.99
C GLY A 182 -19.77 -10.37 6.00
N PRO A 183 -19.80 -10.74 7.29
CA PRO A 183 -18.99 -10.07 8.32
C PRO A 183 -17.50 -10.18 7.98
N SER A 184 -16.73 -9.12 8.24
CA SER A 184 -15.29 -9.14 8.00
C SER A 184 -14.59 -10.11 8.96
N LEU A 185 -13.42 -10.62 8.58
CA LEU A 185 -12.59 -11.43 9.49
C LEU A 185 -12.30 -10.69 10.80
N CYS A 186 -12.15 -9.36 10.74
CA CYS A 186 -11.96 -8.51 11.92
C CYS A 186 -13.19 -8.51 12.85
N ASP A 187 -14.41 -8.52 12.31
CA ASP A 187 -15.63 -8.60 13.11
C ASP A 187 -15.75 -9.96 13.80
N LEU A 188 -15.34 -11.03 13.13
CA LEU A 188 -15.30 -12.38 13.70
C LEU A 188 -14.27 -12.48 14.83
N LEU A 189 -13.03 -12.02 14.60
CA LEU A 189 -11.95 -12.09 15.59
C LEU A 189 -12.21 -11.24 16.83
N ARG A 190 -12.91 -10.12 16.68
CA ARG A 190 -13.28 -9.22 17.80
C ARG A 190 -14.60 -9.60 18.48
N GLY A 191 -15.23 -10.71 18.07
CA GLY A 191 -16.52 -11.16 18.63
C GLY A 191 -17.68 -10.20 18.35
N ARG A 192 -17.59 -9.37 17.31
CA ARG A 192 -18.66 -8.46 16.88
C ARG A 192 -19.71 -9.14 16.01
N ALA A 193 -19.35 -10.28 15.41
CA ALA A 193 -20.25 -11.12 14.63
C ALA A 193 -19.92 -12.60 14.85
N LEU A 194 -20.91 -13.47 14.64
CA LEU A 194 -20.72 -14.91 14.56
C LEU A 194 -20.51 -15.33 13.10
N ALA A 195 -19.68 -16.36 12.89
CA ALA A 195 -19.53 -16.96 11.57
C ALA A 195 -20.87 -17.58 11.15
N GLN A 196 -21.42 -17.10 10.04
CA GLN A 196 -22.67 -17.63 9.50
C GLN A 196 -22.39 -18.89 8.70
N CYS A 197 -23.28 -19.88 8.78
CA CYS A 197 -23.19 -21.06 7.94
C CYS A 197 -23.39 -20.65 6.46
N PRO A 198 -22.57 -21.14 5.52
CA PRO A 198 -22.70 -20.78 4.13
C PRO A 198 -24.06 -21.24 3.58
N PRO A 199 -24.82 -20.39 2.87
CA PRO A 199 -26.08 -20.79 2.27
C PRO A 199 -25.87 -21.89 1.23
N CYS A 200 -26.93 -22.65 0.96
CA CYS A 200 -26.90 -23.69 -0.06
C CYS A 200 -26.83 -23.04 -1.45
N PRO A 201 -25.83 -23.40 -2.27
CA PRO A 201 -25.77 -22.89 -3.63
C PRO A 201 -27.01 -23.29 -4.44
N THR A 202 -27.47 -22.38 -5.29
CA THR A 202 -28.67 -22.54 -6.13
C THR A 202 -28.40 -23.34 -7.40
N ASP A 203 -27.13 -23.50 -7.76
CA ASP A 203 -26.67 -24.15 -8.98
C ASP A 203 -25.46 -25.07 -8.70
N PRO A 204 -25.26 -26.11 -9.53
CA PRO A 204 -24.23 -27.13 -9.31
C PRO A 204 -22.87 -26.81 -9.96
N TRP A 205 -22.72 -25.63 -10.57
CA TRP A 205 -21.66 -25.37 -11.55
C TRP A 205 -20.42 -24.69 -10.95
N VAL A 206 -19.24 -25.16 -11.34
CA VAL A 206 -17.96 -24.47 -11.17
C VAL A 206 -17.57 -23.84 -12.49
N VAL A 207 -17.64 -22.52 -12.59
CA VAL A 207 -17.21 -21.78 -13.77
C VAL A 207 -15.69 -21.73 -13.81
N LEU A 208 -15.11 -22.12 -14.95
CA LEU A 208 -13.67 -22.21 -15.19
C LEU A 208 -13.15 -20.96 -15.91
N ALA A 209 -13.88 -20.51 -16.93
CA ALA A 209 -13.51 -19.35 -17.73
C ALA A 209 -14.73 -18.69 -18.38
N GLN A 210 -14.61 -17.40 -18.63
CA GLN A 210 -15.49 -16.66 -19.53
C GLN A 210 -14.85 -16.62 -20.91
N VAL A 211 -15.62 -16.92 -21.95
CA VAL A 211 -15.16 -16.95 -23.34
C VAL A 211 -16.01 -16.05 -24.20
N ARG A 212 -15.40 -15.14 -24.95
CA ARG A 212 -16.08 -14.32 -25.95
C ARG A 212 -15.86 -14.89 -27.34
N LEU A 213 -16.90 -15.50 -27.92
CA LEU A 213 -16.79 -16.10 -29.24
C LEU A 213 -16.52 -15.03 -30.32
N PRO A 214 -15.72 -15.35 -31.35
CA PRO A 214 -15.53 -14.50 -32.51
C PRO A 214 -16.85 -14.14 -33.20
N ALA A 215 -16.89 -12.98 -33.86
CA ALA A 215 -18.06 -12.53 -34.62
C ALA A 215 -18.29 -13.32 -35.92
N ASP A 216 -17.28 -14.05 -36.39
CA ASP A 216 -17.31 -14.92 -37.57
C ASP A 216 -17.02 -16.36 -37.15
N SER A 217 -17.83 -17.32 -37.62
CA SER A 217 -17.70 -18.74 -37.31
C SER A 217 -16.44 -19.39 -37.87
N SER A 218 -15.76 -18.75 -38.83
CA SER A 218 -14.49 -19.21 -39.39
C SER A 218 -13.26 -18.70 -38.66
N THR A 219 -13.41 -17.68 -37.82
CA THR A 219 -12.29 -17.11 -37.05
C THR A 219 -11.96 -18.01 -35.87
N THR A 220 -10.68 -18.35 -35.73
CA THR A 220 -10.19 -19.17 -34.62
C THR A 220 -10.23 -18.43 -33.30
N ILE A 221 -10.59 -19.12 -32.23
CA ILE A 221 -10.54 -18.57 -30.87
C ILE A 221 -9.09 -18.29 -30.44
N SER A 222 -8.87 -17.15 -29.80
CA SER A 222 -7.56 -16.72 -29.29
C SER A 222 -7.56 -16.54 -27.77
N ALA A 223 -6.36 -16.51 -27.17
CA ALA A 223 -6.21 -16.48 -25.71
C ALA A 223 -6.77 -15.21 -25.06
N ASP A 224 -6.73 -14.06 -25.76
CA ASP A 224 -7.30 -12.78 -25.29
C ASP A 224 -8.83 -12.80 -25.19
N GLN A 225 -9.49 -13.79 -25.83
CA GLN A 225 -10.93 -13.99 -25.75
C GLN A 225 -11.35 -14.88 -24.57
N ILE A 226 -10.39 -15.40 -23.80
CA ILE A 226 -10.62 -16.33 -22.69
C ILE A 226 -10.13 -15.69 -21.39
N ASP A 227 -11.06 -15.42 -20.48
CA ASP A 227 -10.77 -14.94 -19.14
C ASP A 227 -10.91 -16.08 -18.12
N ASN A 228 -9.77 -16.61 -17.68
CA ASN A 228 -9.66 -17.64 -16.65
C ASN A 228 -9.75 -17.09 -15.22
N PHE A 229 -9.80 -15.76 -15.02
CA PHE A 229 -9.76 -15.13 -13.69
C PHE A 229 -11.14 -14.83 -13.10
N ILE A 230 -12.21 -14.99 -13.89
CA ILE A 230 -13.60 -14.90 -13.41
C ILE A 230 -13.96 -16.04 -12.43
N ARG A 231 -13.18 -17.12 -12.43
CA ARG A 231 -13.46 -18.33 -11.63
C ARG A 231 -13.31 -18.06 -10.14
N ARG A 232 -14.17 -18.71 -9.36
CA ARG A 232 -14.06 -18.74 -7.91
C ARG A 232 -12.83 -19.56 -7.51
N GLN A 233 -11.81 -18.91 -6.94
CA GLN A 233 -10.58 -19.58 -6.52
C GLN A 233 -10.68 -20.01 -5.05
N VAL A 234 -10.36 -21.28 -4.79
CA VAL A 234 -10.14 -21.81 -3.44
C VAL A 234 -8.64 -21.87 -3.21
N PHE A 235 -8.20 -21.26 -2.11
CA PHE A 235 -6.80 -21.28 -1.70
C PHE A 235 -6.59 -22.29 -0.58
N SER A 236 -5.41 -22.91 -0.53
CA SER A 236 -5.07 -23.79 0.58
C SER A 236 -5.03 -23.00 1.88
N THR A 237 -5.43 -23.63 3.00
CA THR A 237 -5.39 -23.00 4.32
C THR A 237 -3.98 -22.51 4.66
N ALA A 238 -2.93 -23.22 4.22
CA ALA A 238 -1.54 -22.80 4.40
C ALA A 238 -1.21 -21.51 3.63
N ALA A 239 -1.67 -21.37 2.38
CA ALA A 239 -1.47 -20.14 1.60
C ALA A 239 -2.23 -18.95 2.21
N ILE A 240 -3.45 -19.19 2.69
CA ILE A 240 -4.24 -18.16 3.40
C ILE A 240 -3.52 -17.76 4.69
N GLN A 241 -3.03 -18.72 5.48
CA GLN A 241 -2.30 -18.45 6.72
C GLN A 241 -1.02 -17.66 6.46
N ASP A 242 -0.21 -18.04 5.47
CA ASP A 242 0.99 -17.29 5.08
C ASP A 242 0.63 -15.86 4.65
N GLN A 243 -0.42 -15.68 3.86
CA GLN A 243 -0.85 -14.35 3.42
C GLN A 243 -1.38 -13.49 4.58
N VAL A 244 -2.18 -14.06 5.49
CA VAL A 244 -2.65 -13.37 6.69
C VAL A 244 -1.46 -13.01 7.58
N ILE A 245 -0.50 -13.91 7.74
CA ILE A 245 0.75 -13.62 8.46
C ILE A 245 1.46 -12.47 7.75
N ARG A 246 1.73 -12.51 6.44
CA ARG A 246 2.42 -11.42 5.75
C ARG A 246 1.69 -10.08 5.83
N CYS A 247 0.38 -10.07 5.66
CA CYS A 247 -0.42 -8.85 5.68
C CYS A 247 -0.63 -8.27 7.08
N CYS A 248 -0.80 -9.12 8.10
CA CYS A 248 -1.16 -8.70 9.46
C CYS A 248 -0.02 -8.83 10.49
N CYS A 249 0.99 -9.65 10.22
CA CYS A 249 2.03 -10.06 11.17
C CYS A 249 3.45 -10.19 10.57
N GLY A 250 3.63 -9.93 9.27
CA GLY A 250 4.93 -9.94 8.61
C GLY A 250 5.77 -8.77 9.12
N PRO A 251 7.07 -8.71 8.82
CA PRO A 251 7.83 -7.48 8.98
C PRO A 251 7.21 -6.44 8.02
N GLN A 252 6.15 -5.76 8.46
CA GLN A 252 5.85 -4.42 8.02
C GLN A 252 7.19 -3.69 8.15
N GLU A 253 7.74 -3.16 7.06
CA GLU A 253 8.80 -2.16 7.18
C GLU A 253 8.26 -1.14 8.19
N ARG A 254 8.77 -1.18 9.42
CA ARG A 254 8.31 -0.31 10.50
C ARG A 254 8.85 1.08 10.18
N ARG A 255 8.22 1.72 9.20
CA ARG A 255 8.52 3.09 8.83
C ARG A 255 7.84 3.97 9.89
N PRO A 256 8.60 4.79 10.62
CA PRO A 256 8.05 5.69 11.62
C PRO A 256 6.97 6.59 11.02
N ALA A 257 6.01 6.99 11.84
CA ALA A 257 5.05 8.02 11.46
C ALA A 257 5.77 9.34 11.16
N ARG A 258 5.28 10.10 10.17
CA ARG A 258 5.77 11.43 9.81
C ARG A 258 4.63 12.43 9.71
N VAL A 259 4.95 13.72 9.75
CA VAL A 259 3.98 14.79 9.46
C VAL A 259 3.79 14.89 7.95
N THR A 260 2.54 14.73 7.47
CA THR A 260 2.21 14.83 6.03
C THR A 260 1.72 16.21 5.64
N SER A 261 1.11 16.95 6.57
CA SER A 261 0.68 18.34 6.35
C SER A 261 0.46 19.07 7.67
N ILE A 262 0.53 20.40 7.62
CA ILE A 262 0.20 21.29 8.73
C ILE A 262 -0.60 22.49 8.23
N ASN A 263 -1.58 22.91 9.02
CA ASN A 263 -2.35 24.14 8.84
C ASN A 263 -2.25 24.97 10.13
N PRO A 264 -1.74 26.21 10.10
CA PRO A 264 -1.33 27.00 8.94
C PRO A 264 -0.18 26.40 8.14
N PRO A 265 -0.16 26.57 6.80
CA PRO A 265 0.98 26.15 5.99
C PRO A 265 2.28 26.85 6.43
N PRO A 266 3.45 26.21 6.27
CA PRO A 266 4.73 26.80 6.60
C PRO A 266 4.95 28.15 5.92
N ASN A 267 5.52 29.11 6.67
CA ASN A 267 5.83 30.49 6.26
C ASN A 267 4.63 31.36 5.85
N SER A 268 3.41 30.94 6.19
CA SER A 268 2.21 31.76 5.96
C SER A 268 2.21 33.04 6.81
N ARG A 269 1.58 34.10 6.29
CA ARG A 269 1.49 35.42 6.94
C ARG A 269 0.03 35.83 7.11
N PHE A 270 -0.29 36.36 8.28
CA PHE A 270 -1.63 36.82 8.65
C PHE A 270 -1.55 38.23 9.25
N THR A 271 -2.66 38.96 9.19
CA THR A 271 -2.76 40.30 9.77
C THR A 271 -3.58 40.24 11.07
N SER A 272 -3.05 40.81 12.16
CA SER A 272 -3.75 40.87 13.44
C SER A 272 -5.06 41.63 13.30
N GLY A 273 -6.19 41.04 13.74
CA GLY A 273 -7.52 41.62 13.58
C GLY A 273 -8.24 41.27 12.27
N ALA A 274 -7.58 40.54 11.36
CA ALA A 274 -8.21 39.87 10.22
C ALA A 274 -8.48 38.38 10.54
N ALA A 275 -8.82 37.58 9.53
CA ALA A 275 -8.99 36.13 9.67
C ALA A 275 -7.66 35.44 9.99
N VAL A 276 -7.33 35.34 11.28
CA VAL A 276 -6.20 34.57 11.80
C VAL A 276 -6.60 33.10 12.03
N PRO A 277 -5.63 32.16 12.03
CA PRO A 277 -5.91 30.76 12.33
C PRO A 277 -6.58 30.60 13.69
N ALA A 278 -7.60 29.75 13.78
CA ALA A 278 -8.26 29.44 15.06
C ALA A 278 -7.54 28.32 15.85
N ALA A 279 -6.74 27.51 15.16
CA ALA A 279 -5.99 26.38 15.71
C ALA A 279 -4.83 26.02 14.79
N VAL A 280 -3.89 25.24 15.29
CA VAL A 280 -2.90 24.52 14.48
C VAL A 280 -3.37 23.08 14.32
N VAL A 281 -3.40 22.58 13.09
CA VAL A 281 -3.86 21.25 12.73
C VAL A 281 -2.73 20.52 12.01
N ILE A 282 -2.31 19.38 12.52
CA ILE A 282 -1.18 18.58 12.03
C ILE A 282 -1.73 17.21 11.61
N THR A 283 -1.42 16.78 10.39
CA THR A 283 -1.84 15.47 9.87
C THR A 283 -0.65 14.54 9.76
N PHE A 284 -0.83 13.27 10.13
CA PHE A 284 0.25 12.27 10.16
C PHE A 284 0.04 11.19 9.10
N SER A 285 1.13 10.48 8.75
CA SER A 285 1.09 9.37 7.80
C SER A 285 0.39 8.12 8.37
N LYS A 286 0.45 7.93 9.69
CA LYS A 286 -0.03 6.75 10.42
C LYS A 286 -0.70 7.15 11.75
N ASN A 287 -1.42 6.21 12.35
CA ASN A 287 -1.96 6.35 13.69
C ASN A 287 -0.83 6.44 14.73
N LEU A 288 -1.03 7.32 15.70
CA LEU A 288 -0.10 7.56 16.80
C LEU A 288 -0.62 6.96 18.11
N GLN A 289 0.27 6.85 19.08
CA GLN A 289 -0.11 6.60 20.46
C GLN A 289 -0.68 7.87 21.09
N ALA A 290 -2.00 7.93 21.26
CA ALA A 290 -2.72 9.12 21.70
C ALA A 290 -2.14 9.75 22.99
N GLN A 291 -1.68 8.95 23.95
CA GLN A 291 -1.05 9.44 25.19
C GLN A 291 0.26 10.23 24.99
N THR A 292 0.97 9.97 23.89
CA THR A 292 2.23 10.65 23.56
C THR A 292 2.00 11.99 22.86
N VAL A 293 0.77 12.27 22.39
CA VAL A 293 0.38 13.51 21.71
C VAL A 293 -0.27 14.45 22.72
N ASN A 294 0.52 15.34 23.31
CA ASN A 294 0.09 16.24 24.38
C ASN A 294 0.80 17.60 24.28
N THR A 295 0.58 18.47 25.26
CA THR A 295 1.14 19.84 25.27
C THR A 295 2.65 19.90 25.45
N ASP A 296 3.29 18.82 25.91
CA ASP A 296 4.75 18.75 26.02
C ASP A 296 5.39 18.37 24.69
N THR A 297 4.69 17.60 23.85
CA THR A 297 5.19 17.12 22.56
C THR A 297 4.72 17.93 21.36
N VAL A 298 3.61 18.66 21.47
CA VAL A 298 3.15 19.63 20.46
C VAL A 298 3.14 21.02 21.09
N GLN A 299 4.19 21.78 20.81
CA GLN A 299 4.44 23.08 21.41
C GLN A 299 4.34 24.20 20.37
N VAL A 300 3.76 25.33 20.78
CA VAL A 300 3.76 26.55 19.96
C VAL A 300 4.47 27.65 20.72
N LEU A 301 5.53 28.21 20.14
CA LEU A 301 6.31 29.30 20.70
C LEU A 301 6.12 30.56 19.86
N ARG A 302 6.01 31.70 20.52
CA ARG A 302 5.98 33.01 19.87
C ARG A 302 7.32 33.71 20.06
N PHE A 303 7.84 34.26 18.97
CA PHE A 303 9.04 35.06 18.91
C PHE A 303 8.69 36.50 18.56
N LEU A 304 9.33 37.43 19.29
CA LEU A 304 9.28 38.87 19.06
C LEU A 304 10.70 39.39 18.84
N PRO A 305 10.89 40.45 18.04
CA PRO A 305 12.19 41.10 17.91
C PRO A 305 12.74 41.49 19.28
N ASN A 306 13.98 41.10 19.57
CA ASN A 306 14.71 41.42 20.80
C ASN A 306 14.05 40.94 22.11
N GLN A 307 13.19 39.93 22.06
CA GLN A 307 12.59 39.32 23.26
C GLN A 307 12.74 37.79 23.27
N PRO A 308 12.78 37.16 24.46
CA PRO A 308 12.83 35.71 24.57
C PRO A 308 11.56 35.07 24.01
N ALA A 309 11.67 33.82 23.54
CA ALA A 309 10.53 33.05 23.07
C ALA A 309 9.55 32.77 24.21
N VAL A 310 8.26 32.89 23.93
CA VAL A 310 7.19 32.65 24.91
C VAL A 310 6.32 31.49 24.45
N PHE A 311 6.06 30.52 25.33
CA PHE A 311 5.11 29.45 25.05
C PHE A 311 3.69 30.00 24.94
N VAL A 312 2.99 29.62 23.88
CA VAL A 312 1.56 29.85 23.73
C VAL A 312 0.84 28.76 24.52
N SER A 313 0.06 29.16 25.53
CA SER A 313 -0.77 28.21 26.27
C SER A 313 -1.92 27.73 25.39
N GLY A 314 -2.31 26.46 25.54
CA GLY A 314 -3.35 25.83 24.73
C GLY A 314 -3.65 24.41 25.18
N GLN A 315 -4.44 23.71 24.37
CA GLN A 315 -4.79 22.31 24.54
C GLN A 315 -4.46 21.54 23.26
N VAL A 316 -4.00 20.30 23.42
CA VAL A 316 -3.71 19.38 22.32
C VAL A 316 -4.68 18.23 22.36
N THR A 317 -5.32 17.93 21.23
CA THR A 317 -6.18 16.77 21.05
C THR A 317 -5.72 15.95 19.85
N TYR A 318 -5.83 14.64 19.91
CA TYR A 318 -5.52 13.74 18.80
C TYR A 318 -6.75 12.91 18.40
N ASP A 319 -6.98 12.79 17.10
CA ASP A 319 -8.05 11.99 16.49
C ASP A 319 -7.43 10.88 15.62
N ASP A 320 -7.45 9.65 16.14
CA ASP A 320 -6.97 8.43 15.46
C ASP A 320 -7.66 8.17 14.12
N GLY A 321 -8.95 8.46 14.01
CA GLY A 321 -9.75 8.15 12.82
C GLY A 321 -9.31 8.99 11.62
N ASN A 322 -8.91 10.22 11.89
CA ASN A 322 -8.44 11.17 10.87
C ASN A 322 -6.91 11.34 10.84
N ARG A 323 -6.18 10.77 11.82
CA ARG A 323 -4.73 10.94 12.03
C ARG A 323 -4.34 12.42 12.17
N VAL A 324 -5.11 13.16 12.97
CA VAL A 324 -4.97 14.60 13.12
C VAL A 324 -4.71 14.98 14.58
N ALA A 325 -3.63 15.71 14.83
CA ALA A 325 -3.45 16.45 16.08
C ALA A 325 -3.89 17.90 15.90
N ARG A 326 -4.60 18.43 16.89
CA ARG A 326 -5.07 19.82 16.91
C ARG A 326 -4.59 20.51 18.17
N PHE A 327 -3.79 21.56 18.00
CA PHE A 327 -3.46 22.51 19.05
C PHE A 327 -4.43 23.69 19.00
N THR A 328 -5.22 23.85 20.07
CA THR A 328 -6.15 24.97 20.23
C THR A 328 -5.57 25.94 21.26
N PRO A 329 -5.19 27.17 20.87
CA PRO A 329 -4.60 28.11 21.81
C PRO A 329 -5.65 28.59 22.83
N ALA A 330 -5.22 28.87 24.06
CA ALA A 330 -6.10 29.34 25.14
C ALA A 330 -6.65 30.76 24.86
N ALA A 331 -5.93 31.54 24.05
CA ALA A 331 -6.39 32.80 23.48
C ALA A 331 -6.14 32.78 21.97
N PRO A 332 -7.02 33.39 21.13
CA PRO A 332 -6.81 33.44 19.68
C PRO A 332 -5.43 34.04 19.32
N PHE A 333 -4.86 33.62 18.20
CA PHE A 333 -3.56 34.12 17.71
C PHE A 333 -3.67 35.58 17.21
N THR A 334 -3.85 36.54 18.11
CA THR A 334 -4.04 37.97 17.78
C THR A 334 -2.79 38.80 18.00
N GLN A 335 -1.78 38.26 18.71
CA GLN A 335 -0.57 39.00 19.02
C GLN A 335 0.44 38.91 17.87
N ASN A 336 1.07 40.03 17.52
CA ASN A 336 2.06 40.08 16.45
C ASN A 336 3.31 39.27 16.79
N GLY A 337 3.94 38.63 15.81
CA GLY A 337 5.17 37.86 16.01
C GLY A 337 5.24 36.65 15.11
N ILE A 338 6.37 35.94 15.20
CA ILE A 338 6.59 34.67 14.52
C ILE A 338 6.18 33.56 15.46
N TYR A 339 5.25 32.71 15.04
CA TYR A 339 4.80 31.54 15.78
C TYR A 339 5.48 30.31 15.19
N GLN A 340 6.24 29.60 16.01
CA GLN A 340 6.87 28.33 15.66
C GLN A 340 6.11 27.18 16.32
N VAL A 341 5.70 26.22 15.50
CA VAL A 341 5.13 24.95 15.93
C VAL A 341 6.27 23.93 15.96
N ASN A 342 6.44 23.28 17.11
CA ASN A 342 7.39 22.20 17.33
C ASN A 342 6.62 20.92 17.66
N VAL A 343 6.90 19.85 16.91
CA VAL A 343 6.30 18.53 17.11
C VAL A 343 7.43 17.55 17.40
N ALA A 344 7.42 17.00 18.61
CA ALA A 344 8.54 16.25 19.15
C ALA A 344 8.58 14.80 18.63
N GLY A 345 9.59 14.47 17.83
CA GLY A 345 9.99 13.09 17.56
C GLY A 345 11.29 12.70 18.26
N SER A 346 12.01 13.65 18.86
CA SER A 346 13.18 13.41 19.71
C SER A 346 12.95 13.83 21.16
N GLY A 347 13.73 13.26 22.07
CA GLY A 347 13.77 13.63 23.49
C GLY A 347 13.41 12.46 24.43
N PRO A 348 13.25 12.72 25.74
CA PRO A 348 12.94 11.69 26.72
C PRO A 348 11.52 11.11 26.58
N ASN A 349 10.59 11.87 26.00
CA ASN A 349 9.20 11.47 25.78
C ASN A 349 8.72 11.97 24.39
N PRO A 350 9.18 11.37 23.28
CA PRO A 350 8.74 11.76 21.94
C PRO A 350 7.31 11.31 21.65
N ILE A 351 6.72 11.83 20.58
CA ILE A 351 5.51 11.22 19.99
C ILE A 351 5.90 9.87 19.40
N GLU A 352 5.13 8.83 19.74
CA GLU A 352 5.33 7.49 19.21
C GLU A 352 4.15 7.07 18.33
N ASP A 353 4.45 6.28 17.32
CA ASP A 353 3.44 5.67 16.47
C ASP A 353 2.87 4.37 17.08
N ALA A 354 1.85 3.81 16.40
CA ALA A 354 1.22 2.55 16.82
C ALA A 354 2.19 1.34 16.87
N ASP A 355 3.39 1.44 16.30
CA ASP A 355 4.42 0.39 16.36
C ASP A 355 5.48 0.63 17.46
N ASN A 356 5.33 1.68 18.28
CA ASN A 356 6.29 2.17 19.28
C ASN A 356 7.59 2.71 18.66
N LEU A 357 7.51 3.31 17.47
CA LEU A 357 8.60 4.09 16.91
C LEU A 357 8.37 5.57 17.16
N ALA A 358 9.43 6.29 17.52
CA ALA A 358 9.40 7.74 17.60
C ALA A 358 9.04 8.36 16.24
N LEU A 359 8.30 9.47 16.26
CA LEU A 359 7.96 10.25 15.08
C LEU A 359 9.23 10.60 14.30
N ASP A 360 9.20 10.39 12.99
CA ASP A 360 10.17 10.91 12.04
C ASP A 360 9.82 12.37 11.72
N GLY A 361 10.34 13.27 12.55
CA GLY A 361 10.05 14.69 12.48
C GLY A 361 10.77 15.40 11.33
N ASN A 362 11.88 14.84 10.84
CA ASN A 362 12.69 15.39 9.76
C ASN A 362 12.47 14.70 8.39
N ASP A 363 11.60 13.70 8.33
CA ASP A 363 11.22 12.94 7.13
C ASP A 363 12.42 12.26 6.44
N ASP A 364 13.34 11.71 7.23
CA ASP A 364 14.52 10.99 6.72
C ASP A 364 14.32 9.45 6.65
N GLY A 365 13.15 8.98 7.09
CA GLY A 365 12.78 7.58 7.16
C GLY A 365 13.24 6.86 8.44
N LEU A 366 13.89 7.55 9.37
CA LEU A 366 14.37 7.01 10.65
C LEU A 366 13.57 7.58 11.83
N PRO A 367 13.35 6.81 12.91
CA PRO A 367 12.65 7.31 14.08
C PRO A 367 13.46 8.42 14.77
N GLY A 368 12.82 9.55 15.05
CA GLY A 368 13.48 10.70 15.68
C GLY A 368 13.35 11.99 14.89
N GLY A 369 14.02 13.02 15.38
CA GLY A 369 13.96 14.36 14.80
C GLY A 369 12.67 15.09 15.19
N ASN A 370 12.72 16.41 15.19
CA ASN A 370 11.53 17.22 15.49
C ASN A 370 11.04 17.87 14.21
N PHE A 371 9.72 17.84 14.01
CA PHE A 371 9.10 18.61 12.93
C PHE A 371 8.89 20.04 13.41
N VAL A 372 9.38 21.00 12.62
CA VAL A 372 9.29 22.44 12.92
C VAL A 372 8.62 23.17 11.76
N SER A 373 7.61 23.98 12.06
CA SER A 373 6.93 24.85 11.10
C SER A 373 6.73 26.24 11.71
N GLN A 374 6.63 27.27 10.88
CA GLN A 374 6.43 28.65 11.33
C GLN A 374 5.32 29.35 10.54
N PHE A 375 4.64 30.29 11.18
CA PHE A 375 3.76 31.28 10.54
C PHE A 375 3.87 32.62 11.25
N THR A 376 3.53 33.71 10.57
CA THR A 376 3.70 35.09 11.11
C THR A 376 2.37 35.80 11.24
N ILE A 377 2.20 36.55 12.33
CA ILE A 377 1.11 37.51 12.50
C ILE A 377 1.70 38.92 12.59
N GLU A 378 1.22 39.81 11.74
CA GLU A 378 1.72 41.16 11.59
C GLU A 378 0.65 42.21 11.92
N ALA A 379 1.07 43.38 12.36
CA ALA A 379 0.16 44.50 12.60
C ALA A 379 -0.55 44.92 11.29
N PRO A 380 -1.76 45.49 11.35
CA PRO A 380 -2.37 46.11 10.19
C PRO A 380 -1.50 47.30 9.75
N SER A 381 -1.08 47.32 8.48
CA SER A 381 -0.37 48.48 7.92
C SER A 381 -1.29 49.70 7.93
N THR A 382 -0.81 50.83 8.45
CA THR A 382 -1.51 52.13 8.46
C THR A 382 -1.02 53.10 7.39
N THR A 383 -0.24 52.64 6.38
CA THR A 383 0.33 53.52 5.35
C THR A 383 -0.43 53.38 4.03
N PRO A 384 -0.83 54.48 3.35
CA PRO A 384 -1.59 54.41 2.10
C PRO A 384 -0.77 53.79 0.98
N THR A 385 -1.42 52.90 0.24
CA THR A 385 -0.93 52.16 -0.94
C THR A 385 -0.20 53.07 -1.93
N PRO A 386 1.08 52.83 -2.26
CA PRO A 386 1.64 53.33 -3.50
C PRO A 386 1.20 52.45 -4.68
N THR A 387 0.67 53.13 -5.70
CA THR A 387 0.32 52.67 -7.05
C THR A 387 1.40 51.76 -7.68
N PRO A 388 1.01 50.73 -8.47
CA PRO A 388 1.93 49.73 -8.99
C PRO A 388 2.76 50.21 -10.18
N THR A 389 3.91 49.54 -10.43
CA THR A 389 4.64 49.27 -11.71
C THR A 389 6.15 49.58 -11.57
N PRO A 390 7.13 48.81 -12.15
CA PRO A 390 7.02 47.72 -13.15
C PRO A 390 7.66 46.36 -12.77
N THR A 391 7.19 45.33 -13.50
CA THR A 391 7.78 44.05 -13.91
C THR A 391 8.65 43.26 -12.91
N PRO A 392 8.24 42.05 -12.47
CA PRO A 392 9.07 41.23 -11.60
C PRO A 392 10.31 40.75 -12.36
N GLY A 393 11.47 41.28 -11.96
CA GLY A 393 12.72 40.56 -12.14
C GLY A 393 12.58 39.16 -11.53
N ARG A 394 13.21 38.16 -12.15
CA ARG A 394 13.20 36.79 -11.64
C ARG A 394 13.58 36.80 -10.14
N PRO A 395 12.83 36.14 -9.24
CA PRO A 395 13.10 36.22 -7.80
C PRO A 395 14.55 35.82 -7.54
N LEU A 396 15.23 36.61 -6.69
CA LEU A 396 16.62 36.37 -6.34
C LEU A 396 16.71 35.11 -5.47
N ARG A 397 17.48 34.13 -5.91
CA ARG A 397 17.66 32.83 -5.24
C ARG A 397 19.14 32.60 -5.01
N VAL A 398 19.47 31.92 -3.92
CA VAL A 398 20.81 31.39 -3.67
C VAL A 398 20.73 29.90 -3.43
N ARG A 399 21.45 29.13 -4.25
CA ARG A 399 21.60 27.69 -4.05
C ARG A 399 22.90 27.43 -3.30
N VAL A 400 22.81 26.66 -2.23
CA VAL A 400 23.95 26.25 -1.40
C VAL A 400 24.35 24.81 -1.78
N ALA A 401 25.64 24.57 -1.92
CA ALA A 401 26.19 23.24 -2.17
C ALA A 401 27.57 23.09 -1.53
N THR A 402 27.94 21.86 -1.19
CA THR A 402 29.32 21.54 -0.82
C THR A 402 30.20 21.53 -2.07
N ALA A 403 31.35 22.19 -1.99
CA ALA A 403 32.29 22.37 -3.09
C ALA A 403 33.59 21.59 -2.85
N GLY A 404 33.76 20.50 -3.61
CA GLY A 404 34.87 19.56 -3.48
C GLY A 404 34.56 18.41 -2.52
N ASP A 405 35.60 17.66 -2.14
CA ASP A 405 35.48 16.49 -1.29
C ASP A 405 35.11 16.86 0.15
N ILE A 406 34.31 16.01 0.80
CA ILE A 406 33.92 16.14 2.20
C ILE A 406 35.02 15.49 3.06
N PRO A 407 35.77 16.26 3.88
CA PRO A 407 36.85 15.74 4.69
C PRO A 407 36.35 14.97 5.92
N ASN A 408 37.18 14.08 6.45
CA ASN A 408 36.99 13.48 7.78
C ASN A 408 37.72 14.32 8.84
N VAL A 409 37.06 14.61 9.95
CA VAL A 409 37.62 15.34 11.10
C VAL A 409 37.63 14.44 12.32
N THR A 410 38.77 14.39 13.01
CA THR A 410 38.96 13.56 14.21
C THR A 410 38.71 14.33 15.50
N SER A 411 38.19 13.65 16.53
CA SER A 411 38.02 14.21 17.88
C SER A 411 39.33 14.21 18.70
N ASN A 412 40.32 14.99 18.27
CA ASN A 412 41.67 15.00 18.85
C ASN A 412 42.13 16.35 19.42
N ASN A 413 41.21 17.33 19.60
CA ASN A 413 41.52 18.72 19.95
C ASN A 413 42.31 19.51 18.90
N GLU A 414 42.54 18.98 17.69
CA GLU A 414 43.23 19.69 16.61
C GLU A 414 42.24 20.29 15.59
N PRO A 415 42.59 21.38 14.88
CA PRO A 415 41.80 21.92 13.79
C PRO A 415 41.62 20.94 12.62
N GLY A 416 40.38 20.53 12.37
CA GLY A 416 39.95 19.84 11.15
C GLY A 416 39.43 20.81 10.11
N SER A 417 39.86 20.67 8.85
CA SER A 417 39.31 21.47 7.75
C SER A 417 37.89 21.02 7.42
N LEU A 418 37.02 21.97 7.11
CA LEU A 418 35.68 21.71 6.58
C LEU A 418 35.69 21.87 5.05
N ALA A 419 34.77 21.18 4.37
CA ALA A 419 34.54 21.35 2.96
C ALA A 419 34.14 22.81 2.64
N ARG A 420 34.43 23.24 1.42
CA ARG A 420 34.11 24.60 0.97
C ARG A 420 32.62 24.67 0.66
N LEU A 421 32.02 25.85 0.80
CA LEU A 421 30.61 26.07 0.43
C LEU A 421 30.53 26.90 -0.83
N ALA A 422 29.86 26.39 -1.86
CA ALA A 422 29.48 27.18 -3.03
C ALA A 422 28.12 27.83 -2.81
N LEU A 423 28.04 29.13 -3.07
CA LEU A 423 26.82 29.93 -3.06
C LEU A 423 26.60 30.45 -4.48
N VAL A 424 25.57 29.93 -5.16
CA VAL A 424 25.23 30.35 -6.52
C VAL A 424 23.97 31.21 -6.49
N PHE A 425 24.14 32.51 -6.70
CA PHE A 425 23.06 33.46 -6.81
C PHE A 425 22.52 33.49 -8.23
N SER A 426 21.20 33.41 -8.39
CA SER A 426 20.53 33.45 -9.68
C SER A 426 19.26 34.31 -9.61
N GLY A 427 18.88 34.91 -10.74
CA GLY A 427 17.76 35.86 -10.80
C GLY A 427 18.19 37.29 -10.46
N GLY A 428 17.27 38.09 -9.93
CA GLY A 428 17.46 39.51 -9.69
C GLY A 428 17.48 40.36 -10.97
N ILE A 429 17.89 41.61 -10.83
CA ILE A 429 18.08 42.56 -11.94
C ILE A 429 19.57 42.55 -12.33
N PRO A 430 19.93 42.50 -13.63
CA PRO A 430 21.34 42.59 -14.06
C PRO A 430 22.03 43.84 -13.49
N GLY A 431 23.23 43.67 -12.91
CA GLY A 431 23.97 44.75 -12.26
C GLY A 431 23.46 45.18 -10.88
N GLN A 432 22.43 44.51 -10.34
CA GLN A 432 21.93 44.78 -8.99
C GLN A 432 22.98 44.41 -7.93
N GLU A 433 23.28 45.36 -7.05
CA GLU A 433 24.04 45.11 -5.83
C GLU A 433 23.07 44.86 -4.67
N VAL A 434 23.23 43.74 -3.96
CA VAL A 434 22.45 43.40 -2.78
C VAL A 434 23.36 43.30 -1.58
N GLU A 435 23.08 44.09 -0.55
CA GLU A 435 23.74 44.00 0.75
C GLU A 435 22.95 43.04 1.65
N ALA A 436 23.62 42.00 2.14
CA ALA A 436 23.01 40.98 2.98
C ALA A 436 23.92 40.53 4.12
N ASN A 437 23.32 40.14 5.24
CA ASN A 437 23.98 39.43 6.32
C ASN A 437 23.93 37.93 6.03
N LEU A 438 25.08 37.32 5.82
CA LEU A 438 25.22 35.88 5.59
C LEU A 438 25.73 35.22 6.88
N MET A 439 25.04 34.21 7.38
CA MET A 439 25.50 33.39 8.51
C MET A 439 25.50 31.92 8.15
N VAL A 440 26.61 31.25 8.47
CA VAL A 440 26.77 29.80 8.39
C VAL A 440 26.82 29.26 9.81
N PHE A 441 25.82 28.46 10.21
CA PHE A 441 25.76 27.78 11.49
C PHE A 441 26.23 26.34 11.32
N LEU A 442 27.06 25.86 12.24
CA LEU A 442 27.43 24.46 12.32
C LEU A 442 26.55 23.77 13.38
N ASN A 443 26.17 22.52 13.13
CA ASN A 443 25.47 21.67 14.10
C ASN A 443 26.33 21.28 15.32
N VAL A 444 27.62 21.63 15.30
CA VAL A 444 28.57 21.42 16.40
C VAL A 444 28.94 22.75 17.06
N ASN A 445 28.99 22.76 18.39
CA ASN A 445 29.24 23.97 19.20
C ASN A 445 30.72 24.39 19.27
N VAL A 446 31.53 24.11 18.23
CA VAL A 446 33.00 24.24 18.32
C VAL A 446 33.66 24.76 17.03
N ALA A 447 33.16 25.87 16.50
CA ALA A 447 33.81 26.63 15.42
C ALA A 447 34.99 27.47 15.95
N THR A 448 36.02 26.84 16.53
CA THR A 448 37.17 27.61 17.07
C THR A 448 38.48 27.10 16.51
N SER A 449 38.74 27.33 15.23
CA SER A 449 40.14 27.39 14.75
C SER A 449 40.39 28.74 14.08
N ALA A 450 41.53 29.34 14.41
CA ALA A 450 41.96 30.69 14.01
C ALA A 450 42.37 30.80 12.53
N GLY A 451 41.62 30.17 11.61
CA GLY A 451 41.71 30.41 10.18
C GLY A 451 40.62 31.40 9.77
N PRO A 452 40.92 32.47 9.01
CA PRO A 452 39.88 33.37 8.54
C PRO A 452 39.08 32.63 7.48
N ALA A 453 37.90 32.12 7.84
CA ALA A 453 36.95 31.70 6.83
C ALA A 453 36.69 32.92 5.93
N VAL A 454 36.85 32.76 4.63
CA VAL A 454 36.74 33.88 3.67
C VAL A 454 35.58 33.60 2.74
N LEU A 455 34.65 34.55 2.63
CA LEU A 455 33.70 34.62 1.54
C LEU A 455 34.39 35.26 0.34
N LEU A 456 34.68 34.46 -0.68
CA LEU A 456 35.37 34.85 -1.90
C LEU A 456 34.38 35.01 -3.05
N ASN A 457 34.41 36.16 -3.71
CA ASN A 457 33.76 36.33 -5.01
C ASN A 457 34.61 35.63 -6.08
N ARG A 458 34.05 34.59 -6.73
CA ARG A 458 34.81 33.77 -7.71
C ARG A 458 35.13 34.51 -9.01
N VAL A 459 34.49 35.64 -9.27
CA VAL A 459 34.68 36.45 -10.48
C VAL A 459 35.66 37.60 -10.24
N THR A 460 35.48 38.37 -9.16
CA THR A 460 36.33 39.53 -8.86
C THR A 460 37.58 39.19 -8.04
N GLY A 461 37.57 38.05 -7.33
CA GLY A 461 38.63 37.65 -6.41
C GLY A 461 38.62 38.42 -5.08
N GLU A 462 37.65 39.32 -4.87
CA GLU A 462 37.48 40.02 -3.60
C GLU A 462 37.03 39.06 -2.50
N GLY A 463 37.60 39.21 -1.31
CA GLY A 463 37.33 38.34 -0.16
C GLY A 463 36.91 39.13 1.07
N MET A 464 35.91 38.63 1.81
CA MET A 464 35.51 39.14 3.11
C MET A 464 35.81 38.09 4.19
N ASN A 465 36.51 38.48 5.25
CA ASN A 465 36.77 37.60 6.38
C ASN A 465 35.51 37.45 7.25
N ALA A 466 35.26 36.24 7.73
CA ALA A 466 34.19 35.95 8.66
C ALA A 466 34.45 36.55 10.04
N GLN A 467 33.40 36.99 10.71
CA GLN A 467 33.33 37.07 12.16
C GLN A 467 33.01 35.67 12.69
N ILE A 468 33.92 35.09 13.46
CA ILE A 468 33.82 33.72 13.96
C ILE A 468 33.17 33.74 15.33
N GLY A 469 32.02 33.08 15.47
CA GLY A 469 31.39 32.81 16.76
C GLY A 469 31.56 31.37 17.20
N GLN A 470 30.91 30.97 18.29
CA GLN A 470 31.10 29.66 18.91
C GLN A 470 30.71 28.49 18.01
N ASN A 471 29.69 28.67 17.17
CA ASN A 471 29.18 27.66 16.25
C ASN A 471 28.85 28.24 14.87
N ASN A 472 29.34 29.44 14.54
CA ASN A 472 28.96 30.11 13.30
C ASN A 472 30.07 30.96 12.68
N TYR A 473 29.91 31.21 11.38
CA TYR A 473 30.68 32.17 10.59
C TYR A 473 29.72 33.23 10.07
N ALA A 474 29.90 34.48 10.48
CA ALA A 474 29.07 35.60 10.07
C ALA A 474 29.83 36.53 9.11
N PHE A 475 29.18 36.91 8.03
CA PHE A 475 29.65 37.89 7.06
C PHE A 475 28.63 39.03 7.01
N PRO A 476 28.76 40.01 7.92
CA PRO A 476 27.82 41.13 7.98
C PRO A 476 28.01 42.05 6.78
N ASN A 477 26.91 42.61 6.27
CA ASN A 477 26.92 43.59 5.18
C ASN A 477 27.73 43.13 3.94
N ALA A 478 27.67 41.84 3.64
CA ALA A 478 28.30 41.28 2.44
C ALA A 478 27.58 41.79 1.19
N LYS A 479 28.35 42.27 0.22
CA LYS A 479 27.85 42.82 -1.03
C LYS A 479 27.85 41.75 -2.11
N PHE A 480 26.67 41.46 -2.66
CA PHE A 480 26.44 40.50 -3.71
C PHE A 480 26.01 41.24 -4.98
N THR A 481 26.94 41.44 -5.91
CA THR A 481 26.68 42.14 -7.17
C THR A 481 26.36 41.12 -8.28
N MET A 482 25.18 41.24 -8.89
CA MET A 482 24.76 40.41 -10.02
C MET A 482 25.49 40.83 -11.31
N PRO A 483 25.80 39.89 -12.23
CA PRO A 483 26.51 40.23 -13.47
C PRO A 483 25.71 41.20 -14.32
N ALA A 484 26.35 42.25 -14.85
CA ALA A 484 25.70 43.24 -15.71
C ALA A 484 25.15 42.62 -17.02
N THR A 485 25.71 41.50 -17.45
CA THR A 485 25.28 40.73 -18.63
C THR A 485 24.08 39.83 -18.38
N GLY A 486 23.62 39.71 -17.13
CA GLY A 486 22.72 38.64 -16.70
C GLY A 486 23.44 37.29 -16.58
N GLY A 487 22.95 36.42 -15.69
CA GLY A 487 23.55 35.11 -15.41
C GLY A 487 23.70 34.85 -13.92
N ASP A 488 24.26 33.68 -13.57
CA ASP A 488 24.47 33.28 -12.19
C ASP A 488 25.78 33.85 -11.65
N GLN A 489 25.77 34.31 -10.40
CA GLN A 489 26.96 34.77 -9.69
C GLN A 489 27.37 33.74 -8.65
N SER A 490 28.66 33.35 -8.65
CA SER A 490 29.18 32.38 -7.68
C SER A 490 30.07 33.03 -6.63
N PHE A 491 29.82 32.64 -5.38
CA PHE A 491 30.68 32.93 -4.23
C PHE A 491 31.09 31.61 -3.59
N GLU A 492 32.22 31.61 -2.91
CA GLU A 492 32.68 30.45 -2.17
C GLU A 492 33.07 30.85 -0.75
N ILE A 493 32.72 30.03 0.23
CA ILE A 493 33.27 30.14 1.58
C ILE A 493 34.36 29.11 1.73
N ASN A 494 35.56 29.60 2.01
CA ASN A 494 36.79 28.82 2.04
C ASN A 494 37.41 28.87 3.43
N ARG A 495 38.34 27.94 3.71
CA ARG A 495 39.15 27.94 4.95
C ARG A 495 38.32 27.86 6.24
N MET A 496 37.13 27.26 6.16
CA MET A 496 36.37 26.90 7.34
C MET A 496 37.04 25.70 8.04
N ALA A 497 36.98 25.70 9.37
CA ALA A 497 37.56 24.63 10.18
C ALA A 497 36.77 24.44 11.48
N VAL A 498 36.97 23.30 12.14
CA VAL A 498 36.32 22.97 13.40
C VAL A 498 37.33 22.28 14.30
N ILE A 499 37.25 22.49 15.62
CA ILE A 499 38.01 21.70 16.59
C ILE A 499 37.02 20.82 17.32
N ILE A 500 37.20 19.49 17.31
CA ILE A 500 36.31 18.60 18.05
C ILE A 500 37.05 18.10 19.31
N PRO A 501 36.58 18.45 20.53
CA PRO A 501 37.30 18.07 21.73
C PRO A 501 37.33 16.55 21.95
N ARG A 502 38.48 16.02 22.36
CA ARG A 502 38.63 14.59 22.68
C ARG A 502 37.71 14.20 23.83
N GLY A 503 36.91 13.15 23.63
CA GLY A 503 35.98 12.64 24.64
C GLY A 503 34.66 13.40 24.73
N THR A 504 34.30 14.19 23.70
CA THR A 504 32.99 14.85 23.62
C THR A 504 31.89 13.78 23.56
N PRO A 505 30.95 13.72 24.53
CA PRO A 505 29.83 12.80 24.47
C PRO A 505 28.89 13.18 23.31
N ASN A 506 28.37 12.21 22.57
CA ASN A 506 27.38 12.42 21.50
C ASN A 506 27.86 13.36 20.37
N VAL A 507 29.08 13.16 19.85
CA VAL A 507 29.52 13.88 18.63
C VAL A 507 28.67 13.40 17.44
N PRO A 508 28.03 14.31 16.68
CA PRO A 508 27.28 13.90 15.49
C PRO A 508 28.24 13.23 14.49
N GLN A 509 27.77 12.19 13.79
CA GLN A 509 28.56 11.49 12.76
C GLN A 509 28.90 12.40 11.57
N GLU A 510 28.13 13.48 11.38
CA GLU A 510 28.30 14.47 10.33
C GLU A 510 28.32 15.89 10.90
N VAL A 511 29.23 16.72 10.39
CA VAL A 511 29.19 18.17 10.60
C VAL A 511 28.40 18.78 9.45
N THR A 512 27.25 19.38 9.77
CA THR A 512 26.38 20.05 8.79
C THR A 512 26.46 21.55 8.95
N ALA A 513 26.50 22.25 7.81
CA ALA A 513 26.45 23.71 7.72
C ALA A 513 25.05 24.14 7.30
N PHE A 514 24.41 25.00 8.11
CA PHE A 514 23.16 25.67 7.82
C PHE A 514 23.42 27.13 7.43
N VAL A 515 23.07 27.50 6.20
CA VAL A 515 23.30 28.83 5.64
C VAL A 515 22.01 29.63 5.71
N SER A 516 22.11 30.84 6.25
CA SER A 516 21.03 31.83 6.29
C SER A 516 21.50 33.14 5.67
N VAL A 517 20.59 33.80 4.94
CA VAL A 517 20.84 35.09 4.28
C VAL A 517 19.72 36.03 4.65
N THR A 518 20.07 37.19 5.21
CA THR A 518 19.10 38.23 5.60
C THR A 518 19.43 39.54 4.89
N SER A 519 18.49 40.07 4.11
CA SER A 519 18.66 41.29 3.32
C SER A 519 17.35 42.06 3.20
N ALA A 520 17.45 43.35 2.88
CA ALA A 520 16.28 44.18 2.57
C ALA A 520 15.58 43.74 1.28
N THR A 521 16.33 43.25 0.29
CA THR A 521 15.79 42.56 -0.88
C THR A 521 15.51 41.10 -0.53
N PRO A 522 14.31 40.54 -0.76
CA PRO A 522 14.04 39.13 -0.48
C PRO A 522 14.94 38.19 -1.28
N ILE A 523 15.61 37.26 -0.59
CA ILE A 523 16.42 36.19 -1.19
C ILE A 523 15.89 34.86 -0.72
N THR A 524 15.56 33.96 -1.64
CA THR A 524 15.20 32.57 -1.31
C THR A 524 16.46 31.72 -1.22
N VAL A 525 16.70 31.07 -0.07
CA VAL A 525 17.81 30.12 0.11
C VAL A 525 17.32 28.71 -0.22
N GLU A 526 17.94 28.08 -1.22
CA GLU A 526 17.67 26.71 -1.64
C GLU A 526 18.77 25.79 -1.10
N ASN A 527 18.35 24.64 -0.53
CA ASN A 527 19.22 23.69 0.18
C ASN A 527 20.03 24.33 1.32
N PRO A 528 19.39 25.00 2.29
CA PRO A 528 20.12 25.76 3.31
C PRO A 528 21.04 24.88 4.16
N GLN A 529 20.86 23.56 4.20
CA GLN A 529 21.69 22.63 4.96
C GLN A 529 22.48 21.71 4.04
N VAL A 530 23.80 21.61 4.27
CA VAL A 530 24.69 20.70 3.55
C VAL A 530 25.74 20.09 4.48
N THR A 531 26.17 18.86 4.22
CA THR A 531 27.25 18.19 4.97
C THR A 531 28.61 18.74 4.55
N VAL A 532 29.43 19.12 5.53
CA VAL A 532 30.74 19.77 5.32
C VAL A 532 31.91 19.02 5.95
N ALA A 533 31.68 18.01 6.78
CA ALA A 533 32.68 17.02 7.20
C ALA A 533 31.99 15.77 7.79
N PHE A 534 32.68 14.64 7.79
CA PHE A 534 32.32 13.49 8.62
C PHE A 534 33.21 13.45 9.87
N VAL A 535 32.69 12.92 10.97
CA VAL A 535 33.47 12.77 12.21
C VAL A 535 33.89 11.32 12.40
N SER A 536 35.19 11.11 12.61
CA SER A 536 35.81 9.79 12.82
C SER A 536 36.51 9.66 14.17
#